data_AF-F9S4C2-F1
#
_entry.id   AF-F9S4C2-F1
#
_cell.length_a   1.000
_cell.length_b   1.000
_cell.length_c   1.000
_cell.angle_alpha   90.00
_cell.angle_beta   90.00
_cell.angle_gamma   90.00
#
_symmetry.space_group_name_H-M   'P 1'
#
loop_
_entity.id
_entity.type
_entity.pdbx_description
1 polymer ?
#
loop_
_entity_poly.entity_id
_entity_poly.type
_entity_poly.pdbx_seq_one_letter_code
_entity_poly.pdbx_strand_id
1 'polypeptide(L)'
;MNIDVYKALGSGSMSMTCPGINEAKAAQSTTNEAIRKLNALGLDELQEVDIALITQIESKLSAATSAMDRTMGHMQSLADNALWLSSKSNMVSTLDTMAGLPVSSCVNTDKVFGPIAGGADKLFTAGSEVASVIGQKVDDYLSGAMSALELEEYLSGVSGLIDDCTAQFDAMVAEGKAIIDEFEKKIMNSGIASAIDAVWNNPCTQAIMQATLPDDIKQHL
;
A
#
# COMPACT_ATOMS: atom_id res chain seq x y z
N MET A 1 -27.33 5.09 7.29
CA MET A 1 -26.49 6.27 7.00
C MET A 1 -25.60 5.92 5.82
N ASN A 2 -25.72 6.65 4.72
CA ASN A 2 -25.08 6.33 3.44
C ASN A 2 -23.54 6.43 3.58
N ILE A 3 -22.82 5.41 3.10
CA ILE A 3 -21.36 5.37 3.08
C ILE A 3 -20.77 6.59 2.34
N ASP A 4 -21.55 7.15 1.42
CA ASP A 4 -21.20 8.36 0.66
C ASP A 4 -21.18 9.63 1.53
N VAL A 5 -22.03 9.72 2.56
CA VAL A 5 -22.02 10.83 3.53
C VAL A 5 -20.78 10.76 4.42
N TYR A 6 -20.37 9.55 4.83
CA TYR A 6 -19.11 9.35 5.53
C TYR A 6 -17.89 9.64 4.66
N LYS A 7 -17.92 9.27 3.37
CA LYS A 7 -16.87 9.63 2.41
C LYS A 7 -16.79 11.14 2.20
N ALA A 8 -17.93 11.83 2.10
CA ALA A 8 -17.99 13.28 1.97
C ALA A 8 -17.45 14.00 3.21
N LEU A 9 -17.80 13.55 4.42
CA LEU A 9 -17.25 14.10 5.68
C LEU A 9 -15.77 13.76 5.90
N GLY A 10 -15.31 12.60 5.42
CA GLY A 10 -13.92 12.16 5.47
C GLY A 10 -13.00 12.89 4.47
N SER A 11 -13.56 13.42 3.38
CA SER A 11 -12.81 14.18 2.36
C SER A 11 -12.39 15.59 2.79
N GLY A 12 -12.76 16.01 4.00
CA GLY A 12 -12.49 17.34 4.54
C GLY A 12 -11.15 17.47 5.26
N SER A 13 -10.11 17.93 4.55
CA SER A 13 -8.99 18.76 5.05
C SER A 13 -8.07 18.27 6.18
N MET A 14 -8.29 17.09 6.78
CA MET A 14 -7.36 16.50 7.76
C MET A 14 -6.45 15.46 7.08
N SER A 15 -5.35 15.91 6.49
CA SER A 15 -4.28 15.03 6.01
C SER A 15 -3.37 14.66 7.17
N MET A 16 -3.18 13.37 7.44
CA MET A 16 -2.06 12.92 8.26
C MET A 16 -0.79 12.95 7.41
N THR A 17 0.31 13.46 7.95
CA THR A 17 1.62 13.30 7.33
C THR A 17 2.03 11.83 7.42
N CYS A 18 2.53 11.27 6.32
CA CYS A 18 3.15 9.95 6.30
C CYS A 18 4.68 10.14 6.22
N PRO A 19 5.40 10.08 7.36
CA PRO A 19 6.82 10.39 7.41
C PRO A 19 7.63 9.52 6.44
N GLY A 20 7.31 8.22 6.38
CA GLY A 20 8.01 7.21 5.57
C GLY A 20 7.94 7.40 4.05
N ILE A 21 7.18 8.37 3.52
CA ILE A 21 7.14 8.64 2.08
C ILE A 21 8.48 9.17 1.56
N ASN A 22 9.23 9.92 2.37
CA ASN A 22 10.52 10.44 1.93
C ASN A 22 11.56 9.33 1.82
N GLU A 23 11.59 8.42 2.79
CA GLU A 23 12.43 7.23 2.80
C GLU A 23 12.06 6.29 1.64
N ALA A 24 10.76 6.12 1.37
CA ALA A 24 10.28 5.36 0.22
C ALA A 24 10.73 5.94 -1.12
N LYS A 25 10.66 7.28 -1.28
CA LYS A 25 11.17 7.97 -2.47
C LYS A 25 12.68 7.84 -2.62
N ALA A 26 13.42 7.88 -1.51
CA ALA A 26 14.86 7.65 -1.53
C ALA A 26 15.19 6.22 -1.99
N ALA A 27 14.50 5.21 -1.44
CA ALA A 27 14.65 3.82 -1.85
C ALA A 27 14.35 3.64 -3.35
N GLN A 28 13.25 4.21 -3.83
CA GLN A 28 12.89 4.19 -5.24
C GLN A 28 13.96 4.85 -6.12
N SER A 29 14.52 5.99 -5.68
CA SER A 29 15.60 6.66 -6.41
C SER A 29 16.83 5.77 -6.52
N THR A 30 17.20 5.04 -5.46
CA THR A 30 18.29 4.07 -5.47
C THR A 30 18.02 2.93 -6.46
N THR A 31 16.81 2.38 -6.47
CA THR A 31 16.40 1.33 -7.42
C THR A 31 16.46 1.81 -8.86
N ASN A 32 15.97 3.02 -9.14
CA ASN A 32 16.04 3.62 -10.48
C ASN A 32 17.48 3.87 -10.94
N GLU A 33 18.38 4.23 -10.02
CA GLU A 33 19.80 4.39 -10.35
C GLU A 33 20.46 3.06 -10.70
N ALA A 34 20.15 1.98 -9.95
CA ALA A 34 20.63 0.65 -10.28
C ALA A 34 20.14 0.17 -11.66
N ILE A 35 18.87 0.44 -11.99
CA ILE A 35 18.30 0.17 -13.33
C ILE A 35 19.08 0.92 -14.42
N ARG A 36 19.38 2.21 -14.21
CA ARG A 36 20.16 2.98 -15.20
C ARG A 36 21.54 2.39 -15.43
N LYS A 37 22.23 1.98 -14.37
CA LYS A 37 23.55 1.37 -14.46
C LYS A 37 23.52 0.05 -15.23
N LEU A 38 22.55 -0.82 -14.95
CA LEU A 38 22.33 -2.07 -15.70
C LEU A 38 22.05 -1.78 -17.18
N ASN A 39 21.17 -0.82 -17.47
CA ASN A 39 20.85 -0.44 -18.84
C ASN A 39 22.06 0.13 -19.60
N ALA A 40 22.97 0.82 -18.91
CA ALA A 40 24.21 1.28 -19.53
C ALA A 40 25.12 0.11 -19.96
N LEU A 41 25.18 -0.97 -19.17
CA LEU A 41 25.92 -2.19 -19.55
C LEU A 41 25.29 -2.86 -20.78
N GLY A 42 23.96 -2.98 -20.81
CA GLY A 42 23.24 -3.65 -21.90
C GLY A 42 23.29 -2.95 -23.27
N LEU A 43 23.81 -1.71 -23.33
CA LEU A 43 23.94 -0.92 -24.55
C LEU A 43 25.33 -1.00 -25.20
N ASP A 44 26.33 -1.55 -24.49
CA ASP A 44 27.71 -1.61 -24.97
C ASP A 44 28.03 -3.03 -25.49
N GLU A 45 28.09 -3.17 -26.82
CA GLU A 45 28.34 -4.44 -27.52
C GLU A 45 29.74 -5.02 -27.24
N LEU A 46 30.64 -4.25 -26.59
CA LEU A 46 31.98 -4.69 -26.21
C LEU A 46 32.02 -5.35 -24.83
N GLN A 47 30.90 -5.38 -24.11
CA GLN A 47 30.80 -5.97 -22.78
C GLN A 47 30.72 -7.49 -22.85
N GLU A 48 31.41 -8.16 -21.94
CA GLU A 48 31.44 -9.63 -21.86
C GLU A 48 30.26 -10.22 -21.06
N VAL A 49 29.40 -9.37 -20.49
CA VAL A 49 28.29 -9.76 -19.61
C VAL A 49 27.05 -10.15 -20.43
N ASP A 50 26.36 -11.23 -20.03
CA ASP A 50 25.12 -11.68 -20.66
C ASP A 50 23.99 -10.62 -20.59
N ILE A 51 23.66 -10.06 -21.75
CA ILE A 51 22.60 -9.06 -21.93
C ILE A 51 21.23 -9.61 -21.48
N ALA A 52 20.97 -10.91 -21.65
CA ALA A 52 19.71 -11.52 -21.24
C ALA A 52 19.56 -11.49 -19.72
N LEU A 53 20.65 -11.76 -18.98
CA LEU A 53 20.67 -11.65 -17.52
C LEU A 53 20.49 -10.20 -17.06
N ILE A 54 21.20 -9.25 -17.69
CA ILE A 54 21.05 -7.81 -17.39
C ILE A 54 19.58 -7.37 -17.55
N THR A 55 18.96 -7.72 -18.67
CA THR A 55 17.56 -7.38 -18.98
C THR A 55 16.60 -8.03 -17.99
N GLN A 56 16.88 -9.27 -17.58
CA GLN A 56 16.07 -9.95 -16.56
C GLN A 56 16.10 -9.21 -15.22
N ILE A 57 17.29 -8.82 -14.74
CA ILE A 57 17.42 -8.10 -13.47
C ILE A 57 16.80 -6.70 -13.55
N GLU A 58 17.00 -6.00 -14.66
CA GLU A 58 16.37 -4.70 -14.91
C GLU A 58 14.83 -4.79 -14.84
N SER A 59 14.25 -5.79 -15.48
CA SER A 59 12.81 -6.05 -15.44
C SER A 59 12.32 -6.31 -13.99
N LYS A 60 13.07 -7.08 -13.21
CA LYS A 60 12.75 -7.37 -11.80
C LYS A 60 12.83 -6.12 -10.93
N LEU A 61 13.88 -5.31 -11.08
CA LEU A 61 13.99 -4.03 -10.37
C LEU A 61 12.88 -3.07 -10.77
N SER A 62 12.48 -3.05 -12.05
CA SER A 62 11.34 -2.24 -12.51
C SER A 62 10.01 -2.69 -11.89
N ALA A 63 9.82 -4.00 -11.72
CA ALA A 63 8.68 -4.55 -11.00
C ALA A 63 8.70 -4.15 -9.51
N ALA A 64 9.87 -4.21 -8.86
CA ALA A 64 10.05 -3.76 -7.49
C ALA A 64 9.75 -2.26 -7.33
N THR A 65 10.25 -1.41 -8.22
CA THR A 65 9.92 0.03 -8.28
C THR A 65 8.41 0.26 -8.38
N SER A 66 7.73 -0.50 -9.24
CA SER A 66 6.28 -0.41 -9.40
C SER A 66 5.53 -0.87 -8.14
N ALA A 67 6.05 -1.85 -7.40
CA ALA A 67 5.49 -2.30 -6.12
C ALA A 67 5.71 -1.27 -5.00
N MET A 68 6.87 -0.61 -4.98
CA MET A 68 7.14 0.53 -4.10
C MET A 68 6.15 1.67 -4.36
N ASP A 69 5.90 2.02 -5.62
CA ASP A 69 4.89 3.04 -6.00
C ASP A 69 3.49 2.69 -5.50
N ARG A 70 3.05 1.44 -5.71
CA ARG A 70 1.76 0.97 -5.19
C ARG A 70 1.70 1.08 -3.66
N THR A 71 2.79 0.74 -2.98
CA THR A 71 2.87 0.80 -1.51
C THR A 71 2.82 2.23 -1.02
N MET A 72 3.57 3.15 -1.64
CA MET A 72 3.51 4.59 -1.34
C MET A 72 2.11 5.16 -1.57
N GLY A 73 1.47 4.80 -2.69
CA GLY A 73 0.09 5.21 -2.98
C GLY A 73 -0.90 4.67 -1.95
N HIS A 74 -0.71 3.42 -1.51
CA HIS A 74 -1.51 2.84 -0.43
C HIS A 74 -1.30 3.57 0.89
N MET A 75 -0.05 3.85 1.28
CA MET A 75 0.30 4.62 2.48
C MET A 75 -0.35 6.01 2.47
N GLN A 76 -0.26 6.73 1.35
CA GLN A 76 -0.91 8.03 1.21
C GLN A 76 -2.44 7.90 1.35
N SER A 77 -3.04 6.92 0.66
CA SER A 77 -4.48 6.65 0.77
C SER A 77 -4.91 6.32 2.20
N LEU A 78 -4.10 5.57 2.96
CA LEU A 78 -4.37 5.25 4.36
C LEU A 78 -4.28 6.50 5.24
N ALA A 79 -3.27 7.33 5.02
CA ALA A 79 -3.08 8.59 5.75
C ALA A 79 -4.23 9.58 5.48
N ASP A 80 -4.66 9.73 4.23
CA ASP A 80 -5.76 10.60 3.84
C ASP A 80 -7.11 10.12 4.42
N ASN A 81 -7.27 8.81 4.61
CA ASN A 81 -8.51 8.21 5.10
C ASN A 81 -8.43 7.78 6.59
N ALA A 82 -7.40 8.17 7.32
CA ALA A 82 -7.13 7.61 8.65
C ALA A 82 -8.27 7.84 9.65
N LEU A 83 -8.89 9.02 9.63
CA LEU A 83 -10.03 9.33 10.49
C LEU A 83 -11.27 8.49 10.13
N TRP A 84 -11.53 8.31 8.84
CA TRP A 84 -12.64 7.48 8.36
C TRP A 84 -12.43 6.01 8.72
N LEU A 85 -11.22 5.48 8.50
CA LEU A 85 -10.82 4.12 8.87
C LEU A 85 -10.90 3.89 10.39
N SER A 86 -10.45 4.86 11.19
CA SER A 86 -10.56 4.84 12.65
C SER A 86 -12.02 4.79 13.10
N SER A 87 -12.89 5.61 12.48
CA SER A 87 -14.33 5.57 12.74
C SER A 87 -14.95 4.21 12.41
N LYS A 88 -14.59 3.61 11.28
CA LYS A 88 -15.03 2.26 10.91
C LYS A 88 -14.58 1.20 11.91
N SER A 89 -13.32 1.25 12.34
CA SER A 89 -12.79 0.34 13.36
C SER A 89 -13.57 0.43 14.69
N ASN A 90 -13.90 1.65 15.13
CA ASN A 90 -14.72 1.86 16.33
C ASN A 90 -16.15 1.32 16.16
N MET A 91 -16.74 1.50 14.99
CA MET A 91 -18.06 0.94 14.68
C MET A 91 -18.04 -0.59 14.74
N VAL A 92 -17.02 -1.23 14.15
CA VAL A 92 -16.83 -2.69 14.23
C VAL A 92 -16.64 -3.16 15.68
N SER A 93 -15.85 -2.45 16.49
CA SER A 93 -15.69 -2.76 17.93
C SER A 93 -17.01 -2.76 18.69
N THR A 94 -17.84 -1.76 18.41
CA THR A 94 -19.18 -1.63 19.00
C THR A 94 -20.07 -2.79 18.58
N LEU A 95 -20.03 -3.17 17.30
CA LEU A 95 -20.78 -4.30 16.75
C LEU A 95 -20.34 -5.63 17.37
N ASP A 96 -19.03 -5.89 17.46
CA ASP A 96 -18.48 -7.08 18.12
C ASP A 96 -18.97 -7.17 19.57
N THR A 97 -18.90 -6.05 20.32
CA THR A 97 -19.35 -5.97 21.71
C THR A 97 -20.85 -6.27 21.84
N MET A 98 -21.69 -5.68 20.99
CA MET A 98 -23.14 -5.92 21.00
C MET A 98 -23.50 -7.36 20.64
N ALA A 99 -22.69 -8.02 19.80
CA ALA A 99 -22.84 -9.42 19.45
C ALA A 99 -22.25 -10.38 20.50
N GLY A 100 -21.64 -9.87 21.58
CA GLY A 100 -20.93 -10.67 22.57
C GLY A 100 -19.67 -11.35 22.02
N LEU A 101 -19.14 -10.85 20.90
CA LEU A 101 -17.93 -11.35 20.25
C LEU A 101 -16.69 -10.64 20.82
N PRO A 102 -15.50 -11.28 20.75
CA PRO A 102 -14.25 -10.61 21.07
C PRO A 102 -14.04 -9.38 20.18
N VAL A 103 -13.66 -8.25 20.79
CA VAL A 103 -13.34 -7.02 20.05
C VAL A 103 -12.11 -7.26 19.18
N SER A 104 -12.31 -7.27 17.85
CA SER A 104 -11.27 -7.60 16.88
C SER A 104 -10.60 -6.38 16.22
N SER A 105 -11.20 -5.20 16.33
CA SER A 105 -10.84 -4.08 15.46
C SER A 105 -9.57 -3.30 15.87
N CYS A 106 -9.28 -3.14 17.16
CA CYS A 106 -8.03 -2.52 17.62
C CYS A 106 -6.78 -3.36 17.26
N VAL A 107 -6.93 -4.69 17.18
CA VAL A 107 -5.85 -5.59 16.76
C VAL A 107 -5.57 -5.42 15.25
N ASN A 108 -6.61 -5.13 14.48
CA ASN A 108 -6.54 -4.98 13.03
C ASN A 108 -6.10 -3.57 12.60
N THR A 109 -6.28 -2.54 13.43
CA THR A 109 -5.83 -1.18 13.11
C THR A 109 -4.31 -1.06 13.00
N ASP A 110 -3.53 -1.85 13.76
CA ASP A 110 -2.08 -1.88 13.63
C ASP A 110 -1.64 -2.43 12.27
N LYS A 111 -2.42 -3.32 11.67
CA LYS A 111 -2.14 -3.85 10.33
C LYS A 111 -2.55 -2.88 9.22
N VAL A 112 -3.64 -2.13 9.44
CA VAL A 112 -4.11 -1.09 8.51
C VAL A 112 -3.20 0.13 8.53
N PHE A 113 -2.78 0.59 9.71
CA PHE A 113 -1.94 1.79 9.87
C PHE A 113 -0.46 1.49 10.06
N GLY A 114 -0.09 0.24 10.28
CA GLY A 114 1.29 -0.22 10.39
C GLY A 114 2.19 0.30 9.27
N PRO A 115 1.77 0.23 7.98
CA PRO A 115 2.56 0.78 6.88
C PRO A 115 2.92 2.26 7.05
N ILE A 116 1.99 3.11 7.51
CA ILE A 116 2.25 4.55 7.73
C ILE A 116 2.93 4.86 9.07
N ALA A 117 2.92 3.90 10.00
CA ALA A 117 3.58 3.98 11.31
C ALA A 117 5.03 3.43 11.31
N GLY A 118 5.60 3.17 10.12
CA GLY A 118 6.97 2.69 9.94
C GLY A 118 7.11 1.19 9.66
N GLY A 119 5.99 0.47 9.54
CA GLY A 119 5.99 -0.94 9.14
C GLY A 119 6.52 -1.16 7.72
N ALA A 120 6.37 -0.17 6.83
CA ALA A 120 6.89 -0.20 5.46
C ALA A 120 8.40 0.14 5.37
N ASP A 121 8.97 0.83 6.37
CA ASP A 121 10.34 1.35 6.34
C ASP A 121 11.39 0.25 6.17
N LYS A 122 11.15 -0.93 6.78
CA LYS A 122 12.03 -2.09 6.64
C LYS A 122 12.04 -2.64 5.23
N LEU A 123 10.89 -2.64 4.55
CA LEU A 123 10.79 -3.11 3.17
C LEU A 123 11.48 -2.12 2.22
N PHE A 124 11.27 -0.82 2.40
CA PHE A 124 11.99 0.19 1.61
C PHE A 124 13.50 0.16 1.84
N THR A 125 13.93 -0.02 3.09
CA THR A 125 15.35 -0.20 3.42
C THR A 125 15.93 -1.43 2.72
N ALA A 126 15.28 -2.60 2.85
CA ALA A 126 15.74 -3.83 2.23
C ALA A 126 15.82 -3.73 0.69
N GLY A 127 14.79 -3.16 0.05
CA GLY A 127 14.78 -2.94 -1.39
C GLY A 127 15.88 -1.97 -1.85
N SER A 128 16.12 -0.90 -1.09
CA SER A 128 17.19 0.07 -1.34
C SER A 128 18.57 -0.56 -1.18
N GLU A 129 18.79 -1.39 -0.15
CA GLU A 129 20.06 -2.08 0.09
C GLU A 129 20.39 -3.03 -1.08
N VAL A 130 19.42 -3.85 -1.51
CA VAL A 130 19.61 -4.75 -2.66
C VAL A 130 19.96 -3.96 -3.92
N ALA A 131 19.20 -2.90 -4.23
CA ALA A 131 19.48 -2.06 -5.39
C ALA A 131 20.84 -1.36 -5.32
N SER A 132 21.20 -0.84 -4.15
CA SER A 132 22.49 -0.17 -3.92
C SER A 132 23.66 -1.11 -4.17
N VAL A 133 23.60 -2.34 -3.66
CA VAL A 133 24.66 -3.34 -3.88
C VAL A 133 24.74 -3.72 -5.36
N ILE A 134 23.61 -3.90 -6.06
CA ILE A 134 23.62 -4.12 -7.52
C ILE A 134 24.34 -2.98 -8.23
N GLY A 135 23.99 -1.73 -7.93
CA GLY A 135 24.63 -0.56 -8.52
C GLY A 135 26.14 -0.49 -8.23
N GLN A 136 26.56 -0.87 -7.03
CA GLN A 136 27.99 -0.94 -6.67
C GLN A 136 28.71 -2.05 -7.44
N LYS A 137 28.08 -3.22 -7.63
CA LYS A 137 28.68 -4.33 -8.37
C LYS A 137 28.87 -4.02 -9.84
N VAL A 138 27.95 -3.27 -10.43
CA VAL A 138 28.11 -2.72 -11.78
C VAL A 138 29.31 -1.75 -11.84
N ASP A 139 29.48 -0.86 -10.86
CA ASP A 139 30.64 0.04 -10.82
C ASP A 139 31.98 -0.72 -10.62
N ASP A 140 31.99 -1.74 -9.76
CA ASP A 140 33.15 -2.60 -9.53
C ASP A 140 33.58 -3.27 -10.85
N TYR A 141 32.61 -3.75 -11.65
CA TYR A 141 32.88 -4.32 -12.97
C TYR A 141 33.41 -3.27 -13.96
N LEU A 142 32.75 -2.11 -14.07
CA LEU A 142 33.15 -1.04 -15.00
C LEU A 142 34.55 -0.47 -14.69
N SER A 143 34.98 -0.52 -13.43
CA SER A 143 36.32 -0.11 -13.02
C SER A 143 37.38 -1.22 -13.19
N GLY A 144 37.00 -2.42 -13.61
CA GLY A 144 37.87 -3.58 -13.74
C GLY A 144 38.25 -4.24 -12.41
N ALA A 145 37.60 -3.87 -11.31
CA ALA A 145 37.81 -4.48 -9.99
C ALA A 145 37.05 -5.81 -9.83
N MET A 146 36.16 -6.13 -10.77
CA MET A 146 35.35 -7.34 -10.82
C MET A 146 35.30 -7.87 -12.27
N SER A 147 35.38 -9.19 -12.43
CA SER A 147 35.21 -9.85 -13.73
C SER A 147 33.74 -9.96 -14.15
N ALA A 148 33.49 -10.19 -15.45
CA ALA A 148 32.14 -10.41 -15.96
C ALA A 148 31.44 -11.59 -15.26
N LEU A 149 32.16 -12.71 -15.10
CA LEU A 149 31.64 -13.92 -14.46
C LEU A 149 31.21 -13.67 -13.01
N GLU A 150 32.02 -12.94 -12.23
CA GLU A 150 31.69 -12.60 -10.84
C GLU A 150 30.42 -11.72 -10.75
N LEU A 151 30.25 -10.79 -11.70
CA LEU A 151 29.04 -9.97 -11.78
C LEU A 151 27.82 -10.84 -12.14
N GLU A 152 27.93 -11.71 -13.14
CA GLU A 152 26.84 -12.60 -13.56
C GLU A 152 26.40 -13.56 -12.46
N GLU A 153 27.34 -14.15 -11.73
CA GLU A 153 27.05 -15.01 -10.57
C GLU A 153 26.31 -14.23 -9.49
N TYR A 154 26.73 -13.00 -9.21
CA TYR A 154 26.06 -12.13 -8.24
C TYR A 154 24.63 -11.76 -8.69
N LEU A 155 24.47 -11.32 -9.94
CA LEU A 155 23.19 -10.93 -10.51
C LEU A 155 22.20 -12.11 -10.53
N SER A 156 22.67 -13.30 -10.88
CA SER A 156 21.87 -14.53 -10.83
C SER A 156 21.46 -14.86 -9.39
N GLY A 157 22.37 -14.72 -8.43
CA GLY A 157 22.10 -14.98 -7.01
C GLY A 157 21.13 -13.99 -6.38
N VAL A 158 21.15 -12.72 -6.77
CA VAL A 158 20.29 -11.67 -6.20
C VAL A 158 18.89 -11.65 -6.79
N SER A 159 18.66 -12.29 -7.94
CA SER A 159 17.35 -12.33 -8.62
C SER A 159 16.21 -12.76 -7.70
N GLY A 160 16.40 -13.83 -6.91
CA GLY A 160 15.37 -14.33 -5.99
C GLY A 160 15.05 -13.35 -4.86
N LEU A 161 16.05 -12.60 -4.38
CA LEU A 161 15.87 -11.59 -3.34
C LEU A 161 15.02 -10.41 -3.83
N ILE A 162 15.16 -10.02 -5.10
CA ILE A 162 14.33 -8.97 -5.70
C ILE A 162 12.86 -9.44 -5.79
N ASP A 163 12.63 -10.69 -6.20
CA ASP A 163 11.30 -11.27 -6.28
C ASP A 163 10.63 -11.34 -4.89
N ASP A 164 11.35 -11.84 -3.89
CA ASP A 164 10.87 -11.93 -2.50
C ASP A 164 10.55 -10.54 -1.92
N CYS A 165 11.37 -9.53 -2.21
CA CYS A 165 11.12 -8.16 -1.79
C CYS A 165 9.87 -7.59 -2.47
N THR A 166 9.72 -7.81 -3.78
CA THR A 166 8.54 -7.38 -4.55
C THR A 166 7.26 -8.01 -4.01
N ALA A 167 7.30 -9.32 -3.73
CA ALA A 167 6.17 -10.03 -3.16
C ALA A 167 5.76 -9.50 -1.78
N GLN A 168 6.72 -9.08 -0.95
CA GLN A 168 6.44 -8.49 0.36
C GLN A 168 5.76 -7.12 0.27
N PHE A 169 6.13 -6.27 -0.69
CA PHE A 169 5.40 -5.02 -0.94
C PHE A 169 3.96 -5.28 -1.35
N ASP A 170 3.74 -6.20 -2.28
CA ASP A 170 2.38 -6.54 -2.74
C ASP A 170 1.56 -7.19 -1.62
N ALA A 171 2.17 -8.05 -0.79
CA ALA A 171 1.53 -8.66 0.36
C ALA A 171 1.08 -7.63 1.40
N MET A 172 1.91 -6.61 1.68
CA MET A 172 1.56 -5.53 2.60
C MET A 172 0.32 -4.75 2.13
N VAL A 173 0.28 -4.39 0.84
CA VAL A 173 -0.88 -3.70 0.25
C VAL A 173 -2.12 -4.59 0.25
N ALA A 174 -1.96 -5.89 -0.03
CA ALA A 174 -3.06 -6.85 -0.03
C ALA A 174 -3.65 -7.07 1.37
N GLU A 175 -2.79 -7.21 2.40
CA GLU A 175 -3.23 -7.37 3.79
C GLU A 175 -4.02 -6.15 4.26
N GLY A 176 -3.52 -4.94 4.01
CA GLY A 176 -4.21 -3.70 4.36
C GLY A 176 -5.60 -3.60 3.71
N LYS A 177 -5.71 -3.91 2.41
CA LYS A 177 -7.00 -3.93 1.69
C LYS A 177 -7.97 -4.97 2.24
N ALA A 178 -7.50 -6.19 2.51
CA ALA A 178 -8.34 -7.26 3.01
C ALA A 178 -9.00 -6.92 4.36
N ILE A 179 -8.27 -6.22 5.24
CA ILE A 179 -8.80 -5.79 6.54
C ILE A 179 -9.84 -4.68 6.38
N ILE A 180 -9.60 -3.72 5.48
CA ILE A 180 -10.59 -2.68 5.17
C ILE A 180 -11.87 -3.33 4.67
N ASP A 181 -11.79 -4.25 3.72
CA ASP A 181 -12.94 -5.00 3.19
C ASP A 181 -13.66 -5.80 4.29
N GLU A 182 -12.92 -6.38 5.24
CA GLU A 182 -13.49 -7.06 6.40
C GLU A 182 -14.32 -6.09 7.26
N PHE A 183 -13.80 -4.89 7.55
CA PHE A 183 -14.54 -3.86 8.27
C PHE A 183 -15.82 -3.46 7.53
N GLU A 184 -15.75 -3.26 6.21
CA GLU A 184 -16.94 -2.92 5.42
C GLU A 184 -17.99 -4.02 5.48
N LYS A 185 -17.58 -5.28 5.30
CA LYS A 185 -18.49 -6.44 5.37
C LYS A 185 -19.13 -6.58 6.75
N LYS A 186 -18.37 -6.44 7.84
CA LYS A 186 -18.91 -6.51 9.20
C LYS A 186 -19.94 -5.40 9.45
N ILE A 187 -19.67 -4.19 8.98
CA ILE A 187 -20.62 -3.07 9.09
C ILE A 187 -21.90 -3.38 8.29
N MET A 188 -21.78 -3.78 7.02
CA MET A 188 -22.94 -4.09 6.16
C MET A 188 -23.79 -5.25 6.68
N ASN A 189 -23.14 -6.32 7.17
CA ASN A 189 -23.82 -7.51 7.66
C ASN A 189 -24.38 -7.34 9.09
N SER A 190 -24.14 -6.19 9.74
CA SER A 190 -24.61 -5.98 11.10
C SER A 190 -26.13 -5.85 11.17
N GLY A 191 -26.73 -6.40 12.24
CA GLY A 191 -28.14 -6.18 12.56
C GLY A 191 -28.49 -4.70 12.73
N ILE A 192 -27.49 -3.84 13.05
CA ILE A 192 -27.65 -2.38 13.09
C ILE A 192 -27.80 -1.80 11.69
N ALA A 193 -27.04 -2.25 10.69
CA ALA A 193 -27.25 -1.82 9.31
C ALA A 193 -28.65 -2.21 8.81
N SER A 194 -29.09 -3.43 9.13
CA SER A 194 -30.46 -3.87 8.81
C SER A 194 -31.54 -3.08 9.57
N ALA A 195 -31.32 -2.74 10.84
CA ALA A 195 -32.25 -1.94 11.63
C ALA A 195 -32.28 -0.47 11.19
N ILE A 196 -31.13 0.12 10.85
CA ILE A 196 -31.03 1.45 10.27
C ILE A 196 -31.75 1.48 8.92
N ASP A 197 -31.53 0.48 8.06
CA ASP A 197 -32.22 0.38 6.77
C ASP A 197 -33.73 0.23 6.95
N ALA A 198 -34.18 -0.60 7.89
CA ALA A 198 -35.59 -0.74 8.23
C ALA A 198 -36.22 0.55 8.77
N VAL A 199 -35.46 1.34 9.55
CA VAL A 199 -35.90 2.65 10.05
C VAL A 199 -35.87 3.70 8.93
N TRP A 200 -34.87 3.67 8.05
CA TRP A 200 -34.69 4.63 6.95
C TRP A 200 -35.74 4.44 5.84
N ASN A 201 -36.10 3.19 5.57
CA ASN A 201 -37.15 2.82 4.62
C ASN A 201 -38.54 2.77 5.29
N ASN A 202 -38.64 3.13 6.57
CA ASN A 202 -39.92 3.23 7.25
C ASN A 202 -40.70 4.45 6.70
N PRO A 203 -41.97 4.28 6.29
CA PRO A 203 -42.78 5.37 5.73
C PRO A 203 -42.92 6.58 6.66
N CYS A 204 -42.99 6.37 7.98
CA CYS A 204 -43.10 7.44 8.95
C CYS A 204 -41.78 8.22 9.06
N THR A 205 -40.63 7.54 9.03
CA THR A 205 -39.31 8.18 9.05
C THR A 205 -39.09 8.96 7.77
N GLN A 206 -39.41 8.40 6.59
CA GLN A 206 -39.28 9.11 5.32
C GLN A 206 -40.14 10.37 5.26
N ALA A 207 -41.38 10.31 5.76
CA ALA A 207 -42.25 11.48 5.84
C ALA A 207 -41.64 12.60 6.72
N ILE A 208 -41.02 12.24 7.85
CA ILE A 208 -40.32 13.21 8.71
C ILE A 208 -39.08 13.75 8.02
N MET A 209 -38.25 12.91 7.40
CA MET A 209 -37.03 13.33 6.70
C MET A 209 -37.34 14.26 5.51
N GLN A 210 -38.37 13.96 4.72
CA GLN A 210 -38.84 14.85 3.65
C GLN A 210 -39.33 16.22 4.17
N ALA A 211 -39.91 16.25 5.37
CA ALA A 211 -40.41 17.48 5.98
C ALA A 211 -39.31 18.31 6.67
N THR A 212 -38.22 17.69 7.12
CA THR A 212 -37.25 18.33 8.04
C THR A 212 -35.85 18.51 7.46
N LEU A 213 -35.43 17.70 6.47
CA LEU A 213 -34.10 17.85 5.89
C LEU A 213 -34.07 19.00 4.87
N PRO A 214 -32.91 19.63 4.65
CA PRO A 214 -32.65 20.53 3.53
C PRO A 214 -32.79 19.83 2.16
N ASP A 215 -33.22 20.55 1.13
CA ASP A 215 -33.52 19.97 -0.20
C ASP A 215 -32.29 19.35 -0.89
N ASP A 216 -31.10 19.87 -0.60
CA ASP A 216 -29.81 19.35 -1.08
C ASP A 216 -29.42 18.00 -0.46
N ILE A 217 -30.01 17.64 0.69
CA ILE A 217 -29.86 16.31 1.30
C ILE A 217 -30.99 15.37 0.84
N LYS A 218 -32.19 15.90 0.57
CA LYS A 218 -33.34 15.10 0.10
C LYS A 218 -33.09 14.39 -1.22
N GLN A 219 -32.26 14.96 -2.10
CA GLN A 219 -31.85 14.35 -3.37
C GLN A 219 -30.99 13.07 -3.20
N HIS A 220 -30.57 12.75 -1.99
CA HIS A 220 -29.80 11.55 -1.64
C HIS A 220 -30.59 10.56 -0.76
N LEU A 221 -31.88 10.81 -0.50
CA LEU A 221 -32.82 9.91 0.18
C LEU A 221 -33.42 8.89 -0.79
#